data_AF-A0A5C7IDB9-F1
#
_entry.id   AF-A0A5C7IDB9-F1
#
_cell.length_a   1.000
_cell.length_b   1.000
_cell.length_c   1.000
_cell.angle_alpha   90.00
_cell.angle_beta   90.00
_cell.angle_gamma   90.00
#
_symmetry.space_group_name_H-M   'P 1'
#
loop_
_entity.id
_entity.type
_entity.pdbx_description
1 polymer ?
#
loop_
_entity_poly.entity_id
_entity_poly.type
_entity_poly.pdbx_seq_one_letter_code
_entity_poly.pdbx_strand_id
1 'polypeptide(L)'
;MGGGGGDMNDGSGWRGMGGGGSDMNGRNLDWWRNGGIVDGFYQDRWVGELLLDGVTVTIKLASDLPNELLYGRVGFLWACTFLNKHIGKDTISTTWMRAVVDEIIKAGRRLANKGRCPLMYEWHGKKYWGAAHGLAGIMHVLMDMELNPDEWKMSRVFGDEEFLQAAVDAGELVWKRGLLKRVGICHGISGNTYVFVALYRLTGKAEYLYSAKAFACFLLDRVQKLISEGKMHGGDRPYSLFEGIGGMAYLFLDMIEPSEAKFLAYEL
;
A
#
# COMPACT_ATOMS: atom_id res chain seq x y z
N MET A 1 17.37 26.30 56.49
CA MET A 1 17.50 25.55 55.21
C MET A 1 16.09 25.38 54.69
N GLY A 2 15.48 26.38 54.03
CA GLY A 2 15.55 26.63 52.58
C GLY A 2 14.77 25.53 51.83
N GLY A 3 13.69 25.72 51.07
CA GLY A 3 12.96 26.88 50.55
C GLY A 3 12.37 26.51 49.16
N GLY A 4 11.12 26.95 48.84
CA GLY A 4 10.49 27.04 47.49
C GLY A 4 10.10 25.71 46.80
N GLY A 5 8.97 25.52 46.11
CA GLY A 5 8.03 26.46 45.49
C GLY A 5 8.28 26.56 43.98
N GLY A 6 7.30 26.14 43.16
CA GLY A 6 7.01 26.76 41.86
C GLY A 6 7.74 26.28 40.59
N ASP A 7 6.90 26.01 39.60
CA ASP A 7 7.02 26.38 38.18
C ASP A 7 7.67 25.49 37.11
N MET A 8 6.83 25.35 36.09
CA MET A 8 7.08 25.07 34.69
C MET A 8 8.12 26.04 34.11
N ASN A 9 9.07 25.51 33.33
CA ASN A 9 9.54 26.05 32.05
C ASN A 9 10.52 25.03 31.45
N ASP A 10 10.23 24.45 30.28
CA ASP A 10 10.54 24.98 28.95
C ASP A 10 12.05 24.92 28.62
N GLY A 11 12.37 24.78 27.33
CA GLY A 11 13.75 24.72 26.85
C GLY A 11 14.17 23.32 26.38
N SER A 12 13.67 22.88 25.22
CA SER A 12 14.40 22.99 23.96
C SER A 12 15.64 22.08 23.87
N GLY A 13 15.46 20.92 23.24
CA GLY A 13 16.56 20.00 22.96
C GLY A 13 16.37 19.11 21.74
N TRP A 14 15.39 19.38 20.85
CA TRP A 14 15.36 18.77 19.52
C TRP A 14 15.73 19.83 18.50
N ARG A 15 17.04 19.94 18.28
CA ARG A 15 17.58 20.71 17.15
C ARG A 15 16.98 20.12 15.88
N GLY A 16 16.42 21.00 15.07
CA GLY A 16 16.01 20.67 13.72
C GLY A 16 17.15 20.03 12.95
N MET A 17 16.88 18.87 12.39
CA MET A 17 17.57 18.37 11.21
C MET A 17 16.55 18.35 10.08
N GLY A 18 16.29 19.54 9.52
CA GLY A 18 16.07 19.63 8.09
C GLY A 18 17.40 19.30 7.43
N GLY A 19 17.59 18.02 7.12
CA GLY A 19 18.77 17.52 6.41
C GLY A 19 18.30 16.44 5.46
N GLY A 20 18.51 16.65 4.16
CA GLY A 20 18.23 15.66 3.13
C GLY A 20 18.86 14.33 3.52
N GLY A 21 18.02 13.31 3.66
CA GLY A 21 18.48 11.96 4.00
C GLY A 21 19.13 11.32 2.79
N SER A 22 20.38 10.92 2.92
CA SER A 22 21.01 9.97 2.02
C SER A 22 20.99 8.57 2.64
N ASP A 23 20.79 7.52 1.84
CA ASP A 23 20.95 6.14 2.32
C ASP A 23 22.42 5.83 2.67
N MET A 24 22.69 4.63 3.22
CA MET A 24 24.04 4.19 3.59
C MET A 24 25.03 4.10 2.40
N ASN A 25 24.54 4.31 1.16
CA ASN A 25 25.33 4.39 -0.06
C ASN A 25 25.41 5.83 -0.60
N GLY A 26 24.98 6.84 0.16
CA GLY A 26 25.06 8.25 -0.22
C GLY A 26 24.01 8.71 -1.25
N ARG A 27 22.97 7.92 -1.53
CA ARG A 27 21.93 8.32 -2.50
C ARG A 27 20.92 9.26 -1.87
N ASN A 28 20.77 10.44 -2.46
CA ASN A 28 19.81 11.46 -2.06
C ASN A 28 18.36 10.98 -2.31
N LEU A 29 17.53 10.98 -1.27
CA LEU A 29 16.14 10.52 -1.34
C LEU A 29 15.17 11.54 -1.98
N ASP A 30 15.62 12.75 -2.31
CA ASP A 30 14.82 13.84 -2.89
C ASP A 30 14.75 13.83 -4.44
N TRP A 31 14.73 12.65 -5.08
CA TRP A 31 14.80 12.54 -6.54
C TRP A 31 13.63 13.19 -7.29
N TRP A 32 12.48 13.41 -6.65
CA TRP A 32 11.32 14.08 -7.27
C TRP A 32 11.41 15.61 -7.29
N ARG A 33 12.39 16.24 -6.61
CA ARG A 33 12.49 17.71 -6.52
C ARG A 33 13.27 18.37 -7.64
N ASN A 34 14.17 17.65 -8.31
CA ASN A 34 15.05 18.21 -9.33
C ASN A 34 14.86 17.45 -10.64
N GLY A 35 13.88 17.86 -11.45
CA GLY A 35 13.57 17.31 -12.77
C GLY A 35 14.72 17.43 -13.79
N GLY A 36 15.86 16.79 -13.51
CA GLY A 36 17.04 16.72 -14.34
C GLY A 36 17.32 15.27 -14.69
N ILE A 37 17.34 14.99 -15.99
CA ILE A 37 17.88 13.75 -16.55
C ILE A 37 19.38 13.76 -16.24
N VAL A 38 19.83 12.91 -15.32
CA VAL A 38 21.25 12.67 -15.08
C VAL A 38 21.63 11.42 -15.85
N ASP A 39 22.23 11.61 -17.02
CA ASP A 39 22.90 10.55 -17.78
C ASP A 39 24.12 10.07 -16.98
N GLY A 40 24.05 8.82 -16.51
CA GLY A 40 25.15 8.18 -15.79
C GLY A 40 24.96 6.69 -15.74
N PHE A 41 25.66 5.97 -16.62
CA PHE A 41 25.99 4.53 -16.60
C PHE A 41 25.24 3.65 -15.56
N TYR A 42 23.97 3.38 -15.83
CA TYR A 42 23.29 2.18 -15.36
C TYR A 42 22.95 1.33 -16.58
N GLN A 43 23.11 0.01 -16.50
CA GLN A 43 22.65 -0.90 -17.55
C GLN A 43 21.10 -0.93 -17.52
N ASP A 44 20.50 0.14 -18.05
CA ASP A 44 19.06 0.31 -18.17
C ASP A 44 18.52 -0.74 -19.12
N ARG A 45 17.69 -1.66 -18.63
CA ARG A 45 16.86 -2.47 -19.52
C ARG A 45 15.64 -1.62 -19.90
N TRP A 46 15.48 -1.40 -21.20
CA TRP A 46 14.32 -0.76 -21.81
C TRP A 46 13.04 -1.49 -21.40
N VAL A 47 11.99 -0.74 -21.07
CA VAL A 47 10.73 -1.36 -20.63
C VAL A 47 9.55 -0.89 -21.48
N GLY A 48 9.42 0.39 -21.85
CA GLY A 48 8.37 0.80 -22.81
C GLY A 48 8.32 2.29 -23.17
N GLU A 49 7.33 2.65 -23.99
CA GLU A 49 7.01 4.00 -24.49
C GLU A 49 5.53 4.33 -24.24
N LEU A 50 5.24 5.55 -23.79
CA LEU A 50 3.89 6.09 -23.62
C LEU A 50 3.70 7.27 -24.58
N LEU A 51 2.64 7.26 -25.40
CA LEU A 51 2.30 8.39 -26.26
C LEU A 51 1.33 9.33 -25.53
N LEU A 52 1.79 10.53 -25.19
CA LEU A 52 0.98 11.60 -24.62
C LEU A 52 1.04 12.81 -25.56
N ASP A 53 -0.09 13.17 -26.17
CA ASP A 53 -0.21 14.36 -27.03
C ASP A 53 0.86 14.48 -28.13
N GLY A 54 1.23 13.35 -28.74
CA GLY A 54 2.25 13.27 -29.79
C GLY A 54 3.70 13.24 -29.28
N VAL A 55 3.91 13.17 -27.97
CA VAL A 55 5.21 12.97 -27.33
C VAL A 55 5.34 11.53 -26.84
N THR A 56 6.39 10.86 -27.29
CA THR A 56 6.78 9.55 -26.78
C THR A 56 7.59 9.72 -25.48
N VAL A 57 7.03 9.28 -24.36
CA VAL A 57 7.71 9.21 -23.06
C VAL A 57 8.26 7.80 -22.86
N THR A 58 9.57 7.65 -22.82
CA THR A 58 10.21 6.36 -22.52
C THR A 58 10.26 6.13 -21.01
N ILE A 59 9.74 5.00 -20.54
CA ILE A 59 9.78 4.62 -19.12
C ILE A 59 10.82 3.51 -18.95
N LYS A 60 11.89 3.84 -18.21
CA LYS A 60 12.96 2.93 -17.83
C LYS A 60 12.79 2.56 -16.36
N LEU A 61 12.68 1.27 -16.06
CA LEU A 61 12.70 0.77 -14.68
C LEU A 61 14.13 0.41 -14.31
N ALA A 62 14.64 0.99 -13.22
CA ALA A 62 15.94 0.62 -12.71
C ALA A 62 16.00 -0.88 -12.37
N SER A 63 17.13 -1.50 -12.66
CA SER A 63 17.32 -2.95 -12.50
C SER A 63 17.26 -3.40 -11.04
N ASP A 64 17.56 -2.50 -10.10
CA ASP A 64 17.62 -2.74 -8.65
C ASP A 64 16.31 -2.42 -7.90
N LEU A 65 15.25 -2.01 -8.61
CA LEU A 65 13.95 -1.76 -7.96
C LEU A 65 13.45 -3.01 -7.21
N PRO A 66 12.87 -2.83 -6.01
CA PRO A 66 12.20 -3.90 -5.29
C PRO A 66 10.92 -4.32 -6.02
N ASN A 67 10.27 -5.38 -5.53
CA ASN A 67 9.04 -5.89 -6.13
C ASN A 67 7.77 -5.49 -5.38
N GLU A 68 7.88 -4.84 -4.22
CA GLU A 68 6.72 -4.54 -3.36
C GLU A 68 5.89 -3.32 -3.82
N LEU A 69 4.79 -3.04 -3.12
CA LEU A 69 3.74 -2.16 -3.63
C LEU A 69 4.09 -0.68 -3.56
N LEU A 70 4.83 -0.23 -2.54
CA LEU A 70 5.02 1.21 -2.32
C LEU A 70 6.17 1.81 -3.16
N TYR A 71 7.22 1.03 -3.42
CA TYR A 71 8.42 1.49 -4.12
C TYR A 71 8.83 0.58 -5.28
N GLY A 72 8.11 -0.51 -5.50
CA GLY A 72 8.53 -1.59 -6.39
C GLY A 72 7.68 -1.76 -7.64
N ARG A 73 8.03 -2.83 -8.36
CA ARG A 73 7.46 -3.16 -9.68
C ARG A 73 5.95 -3.39 -9.64
N VAL A 74 5.40 -3.96 -8.58
CA VAL A 74 3.95 -4.17 -8.50
C VAL A 74 3.18 -2.88 -8.22
N GLY A 75 3.75 -1.91 -7.51
CA GLY A 75 3.15 -0.57 -7.39
C GLY A 75 3.04 0.12 -8.75
N PHE A 76 4.10 0.00 -9.54
CA PHE A 76 4.12 0.45 -10.92
C PHE A 76 3.07 -0.27 -11.80
N LEU A 77 2.95 -1.60 -11.70
CA LEU A 77 1.92 -2.35 -12.43
C LEU A 77 0.51 -1.97 -12.01
N TRP A 78 0.27 -1.79 -10.71
CA TRP A 78 -1.02 -1.33 -10.18
C TRP A 78 -1.42 0.01 -10.81
N ALA A 79 -0.48 0.96 -10.91
CA ALA A 79 -0.72 2.24 -11.57
C ALA A 79 -1.05 2.08 -13.07
N CYS A 80 -0.40 1.15 -13.77
CA CYS A 80 -0.73 0.86 -15.16
C CYS A 80 -2.14 0.32 -15.33
N THR A 81 -2.54 -0.63 -14.47
CA THR A 81 -3.89 -1.19 -14.47
C THR A 81 -4.93 -0.13 -14.12
N PHE A 82 -4.63 0.76 -13.15
CA PHE A 82 -5.46 1.91 -12.83
C PHE A 82 -5.72 2.80 -14.05
N LEU A 83 -4.67 3.16 -14.81
CA LEU A 83 -4.82 3.96 -16.02
C LEU A 83 -5.64 3.24 -17.09
N ASN A 84 -5.35 1.97 -17.35
CA ASN A 84 -6.12 1.16 -18.31
C ASN A 84 -7.59 1.03 -17.93
N LYS A 85 -7.90 0.97 -16.63
CA LYS A 85 -9.28 0.91 -16.14
C LYS A 85 -10.04 2.22 -16.34
N HIS A 86 -9.41 3.35 -16.05
CA HIS A 86 -10.11 4.64 -15.97
C HIS A 86 -10.00 5.51 -17.23
N ILE A 87 -8.96 5.35 -18.05
CA ILE A 87 -8.78 6.10 -19.30
C ILE A 87 -9.26 5.27 -20.48
N GLY A 88 -8.89 3.99 -20.51
CA GLY A 88 -9.30 3.07 -21.57
C GLY A 88 -8.34 1.90 -21.71
N LYS A 89 -8.87 0.77 -22.20
CA LYS A 89 -8.07 -0.42 -22.45
C LYS A 89 -6.89 -0.09 -23.36
N ASP A 90 -5.72 -0.66 -23.04
CA ASP A 90 -4.47 -0.48 -23.78
C ASP A 90 -3.92 0.96 -23.82
N THR A 91 -4.39 1.85 -22.94
CA THR A 91 -3.71 3.16 -22.66
C THR A 91 -2.25 2.94 -22.34
N ILE A 92 -1.99 1.90 -21.53
CA ILE A 92 -0.70 1.33 -21.24
C ILE A 92 -0.64 -0.05 -21.91
N SER A 93 0.39 -0.26 -22.73
CA SER A 93 0.59 -1.51 -23.48
C SER A 93 0.62 -2.75 -22.57
N THR A 94 -0.24 -3.71 -22.85
CA THR A 94 -0.26 -5.03 -22.19
C THR A 94 1.04 -5.80 -22.38
N THR A 95 1.68 -5.69 -23.56
CA THR A 95 3.00 -6.28 -23.82
C THR A 95 4.06 -5.72 -22.87
N TRP A 96 4.01 -4.42 -22.57
CA TRP A 96 4.92 -3.81 -21.63
C TRP A 96 4.68 -4.28 -20.19
N MET A 97 3.41 -4.25 -19.76
CA MET A 97 3.04 -4.75 -18.43
C MET A 97 3.50 -6.21 -18.25
N ARG A 98 3.35 -7.05 -19.28
CA ARG A 98 3.83 -8.45 -19.27
C ARG A 98 5.34 -8.57 -19.06
N ALA A 99 6.16 -7.72 -19.67
CA ALA A 99 7.61 -7.73 -19.46
C ALA A 99 7.99 -7.42 -18.00
N VAL A 100 7.22 -6.57 -17.32
CA VAL A 100 7.42 -6.30 -15.89
C VAL A 100 6.98 -7.47 -15.03
N VAL A 101 5.85 -8.13 -15.37
CA VAL A 101 5.41 -9.37 -14.71
C VAL A 101 6.48 -10.46 -14.83
N ASP A 102 7.08 -10.65 -16.00
CA ASP A 102 8.15 -11.64 -16.23
C ASP A 102 9.34 -11.41 -15.28
N GLU A 103 9.77 -10.16 -15.11
CA GLU A 103 10.88 -9.84 -14.21
C GLU A 103 10.50 -10.03 -12.73
N ILE A 104 9.25 -9.75 -12.34
CA ILE A 104 8.75 -10.03 -10.98
C ILE A 104 8.75 -11.54 -10.71
N ILE A 105 8.16 -12.35 -11.61
CA ILE A 105 8.12 -13.81 -11.48
C ILE A 105 9.53 -14.39 -11.45
N LYS A 106 10.42 -13.93 -12.32
CA LYS A 106 11.83 -14.32 -12.35
C LYS A 106 12.53 -13.97 -11.04
N ALA A 107 12.32 -12.79 -10.49
CA ALA A 107 12.87 -12.39 -9.20
C ALA A 107 12.34 -13.27 -8.06
N GLY A 108 11.02 -13.50 -8.03
CA GLY A 108 10.36 -14.33 -7.03
C GLY A 108 10.88 -15.76 -7.00
N ARG A 109 11.06 -16.37 -8.18
CA ARG A 109 11.61 -17.73 -8.33
C ARG A 109 13.07 -17.83 -7.90
N ARG A 110 13.88 -16.79 -8.15
CA ARG A 110 15.30 -16.79 -7.76
C ARG A 110 15.48 -16.82 -6.24
N LEU A 111 14.62 -16.12 -5.49
CA LEU A 111 14.70 -16.06 -4.04
C LEU A 111 13.89 -17.16 -3.33
N ALA A 112 12.96 -17.80 -4.04
CA ALA A 112 12.18 -18.91 -3.53
C ALA A 112 13.07 -20.12 -3.17
N ASN A 113 12.80 -20.71 -2.01
CA ASN A 113 13.39 -21.99 -1.64
C ASN A 113 12.55 -23.11 -2.25
N LYS A 114 13.19 -23.99 -3.05
CA LYS A 114 12.55 -25.18 -3.65
C LYS A 114 11.80 -25.97 -2.57
N GLY A 115 10.46 -25.86 -2.51
CA GLY A 115 9.62 -26.73 -1.69
C GLY A 115 8.40 -26.12 -1.01
N ARG A 116 8.48 -24.91 -0.41
CA ARG A 116 7.38 -24.39 0.45
C ARG A 116 6.62 -23.18 -0.10
N CYS A 117 7.32 -22.21 -0.67
CA CYS A 117 6.70 -21.02 -1.23
C CYS A 117 7.30 -20.77 -2.61
N PRO A 118 6.51 -20.89 -3.69
CA PRO A 118 7.03 -20.90 -5.06
C PRO A 118 7.57 -19.55 -5.53
N LEU A 119 7.16 -18.46 -4.86
CA LEU A 119 7.64 -17.10 -5.09
C LEU A 119 7.98 -16.47 -3.74
N MET A 120 9.14 -15.83 -3.64
CA MET A 120 9.56 -15.13 -2.43
C MET A 120 10.20 -13.80 -2.77
N TYR A 121 10.00 -12.80 -1.91
CA TYR A 121 10.47 -11.43 -2.13
C TYR A 121 11.07 -10.86 -0.87
N GLU A 122 11.90 -9.84 -1.04
CA GLU A 122 12.59 -9.14 0.03
C GLU A 122 12.53 -7.63 -0.21
N TRP A 123 12.42 -6.88 0.88
CA TRP A 123 12.60 -5.43 0.91
C TRP A 123 13.43 -5.08 2.15
N HIS A 124 14.47 -4.26 2.00
CA HIS A 124 15.44 -3.93 3.07
C HIS A 124 15.91 -5.15 3.92
N GLY A 125 16.34 -6.24 3.28
CA GLY A 125 16.88 -7.40 4.01
C GLY A 125 15.82 -8.31 4.63
N LYS A 126 14.51 -8.02 4.45
CA LYS A 126 13.42 -8.71 5.15
C LYS A 126 12.37 -9.26 4.19
N LYS A 127 11.92 -10.49 4.50
CA LYS A 127 10.82 -11.18 3.80
C LYS A 127 9.48 -10.76 4.42
N TYR A 128 8.91 -9.68 3.91
CA TYR A 128 7.63 -9.15 4.38
C TYR A 128 6.45 -9.97 3.82
N TRP A 129 5.41 -10.13 4.64
CA TRP A 129 4.19 -10.86 4.27
C TRP A 129 3.02 -9.94 3.90
N GLY A 130 2.97 -8.74 4.47
CA GLY A 130 1.81 -7.84 4.37
C GLY A 130 1.65 -7.13 3.02
N ALA A 131 0.59 -6.32 2.93
CA ALA A 131 0.17 -5.64 1.71
C ALA A 131 1.17 -4.58 1.18
N ALA A 132 1.71 -3.73 2.06
CA ALA A 132 2.57 -2.63 1.62
C ALA A 132 3.91 -3.11 1.04
N HIS A 133 4.67 -3.90 1.81
CA HIS A 133 6.06 -4.24 1.48
C HIS A 133 6.29 -5.71 1.14
N GLY A 134 5.22 -6.51 1.11
CA GLY A 134 5.33 -7.97 1.22
C GLY A 134 4.52 -8.77 0.21
N LEU A 135 4.52 -10.07 0.46
CA LEU A 135 3.96 -11.08 -0.42
C LEU A 135 2.48 -10.83 -0.75
N ALA A 136 1.65 -10.43 0.21
CA ALA A 136 0.22 -10.21 -0.01
C ALA A 136 -0.04 -9.14 -1.09
N GLY A 137 0.65 -7.99 -1.04
CA GLY A 137 0.47 -6.93 -2.03
C GLY A 137 1.02 -7.30 -3.40
N ILE A 138 2.13 -8.04 -3.43
CA ILE A 138 2.70 -8.55 -4.68
C ILE A 138 1.72 -9.51 -5.36
N MET A 139 1.19 -10.48 -4.61
CA MET A 139 0.24 -11.45 -5.15
C MET A 139 -1.07 -10.80 -5.56
N HIS A 140 -1.57 -9.84 -4.77
CA HIS A 140 -2.77 -9.07 -5.08
C HIS A 140 -2.70 -8.46 -6.48
N VAL A 141 -1.62 -7.74 -6.80
CA VAL A 141 -1.45 -7.15 -8.14
C VAL A 141 -1.23 -8.21 -9.21
N LEU A 142 -0.45 -9.26 -8.93
CA LEU A 142 -0.18 -10.33 -9.91
C LEU A 142 -1.44 -11.10 -10.32
N MET A 143 -2.42 -11.26 -9.41
CA MET A 143 -3.68 -11.94 -9.72
C MET A 143 -4.56 -11.16 -10.71
N ASP A 144 -4.37 -9.85 -10.85
CA ASP A 144 -5.04 -9.02 -11.85
C ASP A 144 -4.33 -9.03 -13.22
N MET A 145 -3.20 -9.74 -13.34
CA MET A 145 -2.41 -9.80 -14.58
C MET A 145 -2.72 -11.06 -15.40
N GLU A 146 -2.45 -11.00 -16.70
CA GLU A 146 -2.47 -12.19 -17.56
C GLU A 146 -1.28 -13.11 -17.23
N LEU A 147 -1.54 -14.18 -16.45
CA LEU A 147 -0.57 -15.18 -16.04
C LEU A 147 -0.69 -16.46 -16.89
N ASN A 148 0.44 -17.10 -17.21
CA ASN A 148 0.41 -18.42 -17.84
C ASN A 148 -0.02 -19.52 -16.83
N PRO A 149 -0.40 -20.72 -17.27
CA PRO A 149 -0.91 -21.77 -16.35
C PRO A 149 0.04 -22.14 -15.22
N ASP A 150 1.36 -22.07 -15.44
CA ASP A 150 2.35 -22.38 -14.41
C ASP A 150 2.50 -21.24 -13.41
N GLU A 151 2.43 -19.98 -13.84
CA GLU A 151 2.37 -18.81 -12.96
C GLU A 151 1.07 -18.78 -12.16
N TRP A 152 -0.06 -19.11 -12.79
CA TRP A 152 -1.37 -19.17 -12.17
C TRP A 152 -1.44 -20.18 -11.03
N LYS A 153 -0.84 -21.37 -11.19
CA LYS A 153 -0.73 -22.36 -10.11
C LYS A 153 0.08 -21.87 -8.92
N MET A 154 0.99 -20.92 -9.12
CA MET A 154 1.81 -20.37 -8.04
C MET A 154 1.14 -19.17 -7.35
N SER A 155 0.29 -18.42 -8.06
CA SER A 155 -0.53 -17.36 -7.46
C SER A 155 -1.74 -17.94 -6.71
N ARG A 156 -2.31 -19.06 -7.20
CA ARG A 156 -3.42 -19.77 -6.57
C ARG A 156 -2.95 -21.04 -5.89
N VAL A 157 -2.54 -20.92 -4.63
CA VAL A 157 -2.02 -22.08 -3.87
C VAL A 157 -3.14 -22.94 -3.26
N PHE A 158 -4.40 -22.48 -3.18
CA PHE A 158 -5.49 -23.19 -2.47
C PHE A 158 -6.89 -22.98 -3.11
N GLY A 159 -7.91 -23.71 -2.63
CA GLY A 159 -9.29 -23.66 -3.15
C GLY A 159 -10.09 -22.45 -2.66
N ASP A 160 -11.19 -22.12 -3.35
CA ASP A 160 -11.98 -20.90 -3.09
C ASP A 160 -12.61 -20.86 -1.68
N GLU A 161 -13.01 -22.02 -1.14
CA GLU A 161 -13.56 -22.11 0.23
C GLU A 161 -12.51 -21.84 1.31
N GLU A 162 -11.27 -22.32 1.12
CA GLU A 162 -10.19 -22.12 2.09
C GLU A 162 -9.77 -20.65 2.14
N PHE A 163 -9.69 -19.99 0.99
CA PHE A 163 -9.42 -18.55 0.92
C PHE A 163 -10.54 -17.71 1.53
N LEU A 164 -11.80 -18.08 1.27
CA LEU A 164 -12.93 -17.39 1.89
C LEU A 164 -12.87 -17.54 3.41
N GLN A 165 -12.64 -18.75 3.93
CA GLN A 165 -12.53 -18.96 5.37
C GLN A 165 -11.35 -18.19 5.97
N ALA A 166 -10.18 -18.18 5.32
CA ALA A 166 -9.04 -17.39 5.77
C ALA A 166 -9.34 -15.88 5.80
N ALA A 167 -10.09 -15.37 4.82
CA ALA A 167 -10.54 -13.98 4.80
C ALA A 167 -11.52 -13.68 5.95
N VAL A 168 -12.44 -14.59 6.25
CA VAL A 168 -13.37 -14.49 7.38
C VAL A 168 -12.60 -14.48 8.71
N ASP A 169 -11.65 -15.39 8.89
CA ASP A 169 -10.81 -15.47 10.09
C ASP A 169 -9.98 -14.19 10.30
N ALA A 170 -9.44 -13.64 9.21
CA ALA A 170 -8.76 -12.34 9.24
C ALA A 170 -9.72 -11.21 9.64
N GLY A 171 -10.94 -11.21 9.10
CA GLY A 171 -12.00 -10.28 9.49
C GLY A 171 -12.35 -10.37 10.98
N GLU A 172 -12.45 -11.57 11.54
CA GLU A 172 -12.68 -11.75 12.99
C GLU A 172 -11.56 -11.17 13.84
N LEU A 173 -10.30 -11.33 13.41
CA LEU A 173 -9.16 -10.76 14.11
C LEU A 173 -9.22 -9.22 14.09
N VAL A 174 -9.57 -8.64 12.94
CA VAL A 174 -9.76 -7.19 12.80
C VAL A 174 -10.95 -6.71 13.62
N TRP A 175 -12.03 -7.49 13.74
CA TRP A 175 -13.14 -7.15 14.64
C TRP A 175 -12.68 -7.09 16.10
N LYS A 176 -11.93 -8.10 16.55
CA LYS A 176 -11.46 -8.22 17.94
C LYS A 176 -10.36 -7.20 18.29
N ARG A 177 -9.54 -6.77 17.32
CA ARG A 177 -8.29 -6.02 17.59
C ARG A 177 -8.02 -4.82 16.67
N GLY A 178 -8.91 -4.52 15.72
CA GLY A 178 -8.71 -3.54 14.66
C GLY A 178 -9.10 -2.10 15.01
N LEU A 179 -9.69 -1.85 16.19
CA LEU A 179 -9.87 -0.49 16.72
C LEU A 179 -8.55 0.05 17.27
N LEU A 180 -7.64 0.42 16.36
CA LEU A 180 -6.30 0.91 16.65
C LEU A 180 -6.32 2.32 17.25
N LYS A 181 -5.26 2.68 17.98
CA LYS A 181 -5.06 4.06 18.45
C LYS A 181 -4.49 4.98 17.35
N ARG A 182 -4.95 4.82 16.11
CA ARG A 182 -4.51 5.58 14.92
C ARG A 182 -5.67 5.75 13.94
N VAL A 183 -5.76 6.92 13.30
CA VAL A 183 -6.89 7.26 12.43
C VAL A 183 -6.78 6.67 11.01
N GLY A 184 -5.62 6.79 10.36
CA GLY A 184 -5.48 6.67 8.90
C GLY A 184 -5.70 5.30 8.25
N ILE A 185 -5.43 5.25 6.95
CA ILE A 185 -5.65 4.10 6.06
C ILE A 185 -4.55 3.05 6.18
N CYS A 186 -3.29 3.45 6.25
CA CYS A 186 -2.16 2.51 6.18
C CYS A 186 -2.10 1.55 7.38
N HIS A 187 -2.41 2.04 8.58
CA HIS A 187 -2.31 1.28 9.84
C HIS A 187 -3.18 1.94 10.94
N GLY A 188 -4.42 2.24 10.59
CA GLY A 188 -5.41 2.86 11.47
C GLY A 188 -6.81 2.29 11.28
N ILE A 189 -7.77 2.86 12.01
CA ILE A 189 -9.16 2.39 11.99
C ILE A 189 -9.78 2.57 10.60
N SER A 190 -9.47 3.65 9.89
CA SER A 190 -10.03 3.87 8.55
C SER A 190 -9.65 2.75 7.59
N GLY A 191 -8.38 2.32 7.59
CA GLY A 191 -7.94 1.19 6.75
C GLY A 191 -8.57 -0.13 7.17
N ASN A 192 -8.64 -0.40 8.47
CA ASN A 192 -9.22 -1.65 8.97
C ASN A 192 -10.72 -1.77 8.66
N THR A 193 -11.44 -0.65 8.50
CA THR A 193 -12.85 -0.65 8.07
C THR A 193 -13.03 -1.35 6.73
N TYR A 194 -12.09 -1.17 5.79
CA TYR A 194 -12.17 -1.77 4.46
C TYR A 194 -12.09 -3.30 4.46
N VAL A 195 -11.58 -3.94 5.52
CA VAL A 195 -11.64 -5.41 5.66
C VAL A 195 -13.08 -5.89 5.68
N PHE A 196 -13.95 -5.19 6.41
CA PHE A 196 -15.36 -5.52 6.47
C PHE A 196 -16.11 -5.11 5.20
N VAL A 197 -15.71 -4.01 4.55
CA VAL A 197 -16.25 -3.62 3.24
C VAL A 197 -15.93 -4.70 2.20
N ALA A 198 -14.70 -5.19 2.14
CA ALA A 198 -14.29 -6.25 1.23
C ALA A 198 -15.05 -7.56 1.50
N LEU A 199 -15.21 -7.96 2.77
CA LEU A 199 -16.01 -9.13 3.13
C LEU A 199 -17.50 -8.97 2.79
N TYR A 200 -18.05 -7.76 2.96
CA TYR A 200 -19.42 -7.46 2.54
C TYR A 200 -19.57 -7.58 1.02
N ARG A 201 -18.68 -6.96 0.25
CA ARG A 201 -18.68 -7.03 -1.22
C ARG A 201 -18.53 -8.47 -1.73
N LEU A 202 -17.71 -9.28 -1.06
CA LEU A 202 -17.49 -10.68 -1.42
C LEU A 202 -18.68 -11.59 -1.08
N THR A 203 -19.34 -11.37 0.05
CA THR A 203 -20.31 -12.34 0.60
C THR A 203 -21.78 -11.88 0.56
N GLY A 204 -22.02 -10.58 0.40
CA GLY A 204 -23.34 -9.96 0.52
C GLY A 204 -23.92 -9.94 1.94
N LYS A 205 -23.20 -10.44 2.96
CA LYS A 205 -23.72 -10.56 4.32
C LYS A 205 -23.75 -9.22 5.04
N ALA A 206 -24.92 -8.83 5.52
CA ALA A 206 -25.14 -7.54 6.20
C ALA A 206 -24.35 -7.39 7.52
N GLU A 207 -23.91 -8.48 8.15
CA GLU A 207 -23.07 -8.45 9.37
C GLU A 207 -21.71 -7.78 9.15
N TYR A 208 -21.12 -7.92 7.96
CA TYR A 208 -19.88 -7.24 7.63
C TYR A 208 -20.12 -5.76 7.36
N LEU A 209 -21.23 -5.41 6.69
CA LEU A 209 -21.62 -4.01 6.54
C LEU A 209 -21.87 -3.34 7.90
N TYR A 210 -22.51 -4.04 8.83
CA TYR A 210 -22.67 -3.58 10.21
C TYR A 210 -21.31 -3.33 10.89
N SER A 211 -20.36 -4.24 10.71
CA SER A 211 -19.00 -4.10 11.26
C SER A 211 -18.26 -2.89 10.69
N ALA A 212 -18.35 -2.67 9.37
CA ALA A 212 -17.81 -1.48 8.71
C ALA A 212 -18.43 -0.20 9.26
N LYS A 213 -19.77 -0.18 9.39
CA LYS A 213 -20.51 0.94 9.99
C LYS A 213 -20.08 1.21 11.43
N ALA A 214 -19.88 0.18 12.24
CA ALA A 214 -19.46 0.35 13.63
C ALA A 214 -18.09 1.06 13.73
N PHE A 215 -17.13 0.69 12.88
CA PHE A 215 -15.83 1.35 12.81
C PHE A 215 -15.95 2.80 12.30
N ALA A 216 -16.75 3.04 11.26
CA ALA A 216 -17.02 4.38 10.76
C ALA A 216 -17.71 5.29 11.79
N CYS A 217 -18.68 4.77 12.54
CA CYS A 217 -19.34 5.49 13.62
C CYS A 217 -18.36 5.82 14.75
N PHE A 218 -17.49 4.88 15.13
CA PHE A 218 -16.44 5.15 16.12
C PHE A 218 -15.50 6.28 15.65
N LEU A 219 -15.11 6.25 14.37
CA LEU A 219 -14.29 7.31 13.77
C LEU A 219 -14.97 8.67 13.89
N LEU A 220 -16.24 8.76 13.50
CA LEU A 220 -17.03 9.99 13.52
C LEU A 220 -17.20 10.56 14.94
N ASP A 221 -17.49 9.70 15.90
CA ASP A 221 -17.90 10.06 17.26
C ASP A 221 -16.72 10.30 18.22
N ARG A 222 -15.57 9.65 18.00
CA ARG A 222 -14.47 9.62 18.99
C ARG A 222 -13.15 10.22 18.53
N VAL A 223 -12.83 10.20 17.24
CA VAL A 223 -11.46 10.51 16.76
C VAL A 223 -11.00 11.91 17.13
N GLN A 224 -11.82 12.93 16.90
CA GLN A 224 -11.45 14.33 17.17
C GLN A 224 -11.03 14.53 18.63
N LYS A 225 -11.82 14.00 19.56
CA LYS A 225 -11.54 14.05 20.99
C LYS A 225 -10.31 13.23 21.37
N LEU A 226 -10.17 12.01 20.84
CA LEU A 226 -9.04 11.14 21.18
C LEU A 226 -7.71 11.68 20.65
N ILE A 227 -7.71 12.33 19.48
CA ILE A 227 -6.52 13.00 18.94
C ILE A 227 -6.16 14.21 19.79
N SER A 228 -7.12 15.08 20.13
CA SER A 228 -6.84 16.28 20.93
C SER A 228 -6.35 15.96 22.35
N GLU A 229 -6.79 14.84 22.92
CA GLU A 229 -6.33 14.33 24.21
C GLU A 229 -4.99 13.54 24.12
N GLY A 230 -4.41 13.39 22.93
CA GLY A 230 -3.17 12.61 22.73
C GLY A 230 -3.33 11.09 22.93
N LYS A 231 -4.56 10.58 22.99
CA LYS A 231 -4.87 9.15 23.19
C LYS A 231 -4.91 8.36 21.88
N MET A 232 -5.00 9.06 20.75
CA MET A 232 -4.98 8.51 19.40
C MET A 232 -4.01 9.32 18.53
N HIS A 233 -3.20 8.63 17.73
CA HIS A 233 -2.30 9.27 16.78
C HIS A 233 -3.05 9.73 15.53
N GLY A 234 -2.94 11.02 15.21
CA GLY A 234 -3.57 11.64 14.03
C GLY A 234 -2.81 11.43 12.70
N GLY A 235 -1.64 10.80 12.75
CA GLY A 235 -0.71 10.65 11.62
C GLY A 235 0.43 11.65 11.68
N ASP A 236 1.62 11.28 11.21
CA ASP A 236 2.79 12.19 11.20
C ASP A 236 2.54 13.35 10.22
N ARG A 237 1.79 13.06 9.14
CA ARG A 237 1.17 14.05 8.27
C ARG A 237 -0.36 14.02 8.47
N PRO A 238 -0.91 14.83 9.39
CA PRO A 238 -2.29 14.70 9.87
C PRO A 238 -3.38 14.83 8.80
N TYR A 239 -3.07 15.45 7.67
CA TYR A 239 -4.01 15.66 6.55
C TYR A 239 -3.75 14.77 5.34
N SER A 240 -2.76 13.88 5.41
CA SER A 240 -2.43 12.97 4.32
C SER A 240 -3.49 11.88 4.12
N LEU A 241 -3.51 11.28 2.92
CA LEU A 241 -4.40 10.17 2.58
C LEU A 241 -4.11 8.90 3.39
N PHE A 242 -2.84 8.53 3.56
CA PHE A 242 -2.48 7.23 4.16
C PHE A 242 -2.36 7.24 5.68
N GLU A 243 -1.97 8.36 6.30
CA GLU A 243 -1.75 8.42 7.75
C GLU A 243 -2.83 9.22 8.48
N GLY A 244 -3.38 10.23 7.80
CA GLY A 244 -4.16 11.29 8.41
C GLY A 244 -5.66 11.19 8.18
N ILE A 245 -6.34 12.30 8.49
CA ILE A 245 -7.79 12.44 8.33
C ILE A 245 -8.24 12.50 6.87
N GLY A 246 -7.31 12.72 5.92
CA GLY A 246 -7.61 12.63 4.49
C GLY A 246 -8.12 11.24 4.11
N GLY A 247 -7.50 10.19 4.64
CA GLY A 247 -7.96 8.81 4.46
C GLY A 247 -9.26 8.49 5.19
N MET A 248 -9.50 9.10 6.35
CA MET A 248 -10.77 9.00 7.07
C MET A 248 -11.92 9.62 6.27
N ALA A 249 -11.70 10.79 5.68
CA ALA A 249 -12.67 11.43 4.80
C ALA A 249 -12.95 10.57 3.55
N TYR A 250 -11.91 10.00 2.94
CA TYR A 250 -12.04 9.08 1.81
C TYR A 250 -12.94 7.88 2.16
N LEU A 251 -12.69 7.22 3.29
CA LEU A 251 -13.54 6.12 3.77
C LEU A 251 -15.01 6.55 3.92
N PHE A 252 -15.28 7.73 4.48
CA PHE A 252 -16.65 8.20 4.66
C PHE A 252 -17.38 8.43 3.34
N LEU A 253 -16.67 8.90 2.31
CA LEU A 253 -17.24 9.03 0.98
C LEU A 253 -17.54 7.66 0.37
N ASP A 254 -16.61 6.71 0.49
CA ASP A 254 -16.81 5.34 0.01
C ASP A 254 -17.97 4.63 0.72
N MET A 255 -18.18 4.88 2.01
CA MET A 255 -19.27 4.28 2.79
C MET A 255 -20.68 4.77 2.37
N ILE A 256 -20.78 5.74 1.46
CA ILE A 256 -22.07 6.14 0.85
C ILE A 256 -22.60 5.01 -0.05
N GLU A 257 -21.71 4.35 -0.80
CA GLU A 257 -22.02 3.20 -1.67
C GLU A 257 -21.07 2.04 -1.36
N PRO A 258 -21.28 1.33 -0.24
CA PRO A 258 -20.35 0.33 0.27
C PRO A 258 -20.19 -0.90 -0.65
N SER A 259 -21.09 -1.09 -1.61
CA SER A 259 -21.00 -2.13 -2.63
C SER A 259 -19.89 -1.84 -3.67
N GLU A 260 -19.60 -0.56 -3.91
CA GLU A 260 -18.60 -0.07 -4.86
C GLU A 260 -17.29 0.39 -4.19
N ALA A 261 -17.29 0.51 -2.86
CA ALA A 261 -16.15 0.98 -2.07
C ALA A 261 -14.91 0.08 -2.18
N LYS A 262 -13.73 0.71 -2.32
CA LYS A 262 -12.46 0.03 -2.58
C LYS A 262 -11.33 0.65 -1.78
N PHE A 263 -10.50 -0.20 -1.19
CA PHE A 263 -9.31 0.25 -0.46
C PHE A 263 -8.42 1.07 -1.39
N LEU A 264 -8.21 2.32 -1.00
CA LEU A 264 -7.43 3.32 -1.74
C LEU A 264 -6.06 2.78 -2.16
N ALA A 265 -5.77 2.85 -3.46
CA ALA A 265 -4.51 2.44 -4.08
C ALA A 265 -4.08 0.98 -3.79
N TYR A 266 -5.06 0.11 -3.58
CA TYR A 266 -4.85 -1.33 -3.42
C TYR A 266 -5.88 -2.12 -4.25
N GLU A 267 -7.18 -1.92 -4.00
CA GLU A 267 -8.26 -2.52 -4.79
C GLU A 267 -8.59 -1.69 -6.03
N LEU A 268 -8.87 -2.34 -7.17
CA LEU A 268 -9.21 -1.67 -8.44
C LEU A 268 -10.67 -1.78 -8.83
#